data_AF-A0A815BL31-F1
#
_entry.id   AF-A0A815BL31-F1
#
_cell.length_a   1.000
_cell.length_b   1.000
_cell.length_c   1.000
_cell.angle_alpha   90.00
_cell.angle_beta   90.00
_cell.angle_gamma   90.00
#
_symmetry.space_group_name_H-M   'P 1'
#
loop_
_entity.id
_entity.type
_entity.pdbx_description
1 polymer ?
#
loop_
_entity_poly.entity_id
_entity_poly.type
_entity_poly.pdbx_seq_one_letter_code
_entity_poly.pdbx_strand_id
1 'polypeptide(L)'
;MSRVDGEGTDDIGAFTIDGIFCRQTQKLALTKIYKQGTGNMAENFGHKVTIKLIWNSNLNVFEGKWFIHTKKYRGEAKFELKYHQTTENSSKMTKY
;
A
#
# COMPACT_ATOMS: atom_id res chain seq x y z
N MET A 1 7.95 17.16 -5.35
CA MET A 1 7.16 16.00 -4.88
C MET A 1 7.25 14.92 -5.94
N SER A 2 7.06 13.66 -5.58
CA SER A 2 7.10 12.52 -6.52
C SER A 2 5.79 11.76 -6.48
N ARG A 3 5.24 11.41 -7.64
CA ARG A 3 4.06 10.55 -7.73
C ARG A 3 4.44 9.11 -7.41
N VAL A 4 3.52 8.41 -6.75
CA VAL A 4 3.61 6.98 -6.46
C VAL A 4 2.30 6.36 -6.92
N ASP A 5 2.39 5.31 -7.73
CA ASP A 5 1.24 4.54 -8.18
C ASP A 5 1.58 3.05 -8.22
N GLY A 6 0.54 2.22 -8.29
CA GLY A 6 0.70 0.78 -8.41
C GLY A 6 -0.62 0.04 -8.26
N GLU A 7 -0.54 -1.28 -8.27
CA GLU A 7 -1.67 -2.16 -8.04
C GLU A 7 -1.25 -3.39 -7.25
N GLY A 8 -2.25 -4.08 -6.70
CA GLY A 8 -2.02 -5.29 -5.92
C GLY A 8 -3.32 -5.99 -5.58
N THR A 9 -3.18 -7.04 -4.79
CA THR A 9 -4.29 -7.87 -4.27
C THR A 9 -4.02 -8.23 -2.83
N ASP A 10 -5.06 -8.26 -2.01
CA ASP A 10 -5.04 -8.85 -0.68
C ASP A 10 -6.31 -9.69 -0.44
N ASP A 11 -6.56 -10.04 0.82
CA ASP A 11 -7.72 -10.80 1.29
C ASP A 11 -9.06 -10.08 1.07
N ILE A 12 -9.06 -8.75 0.99
CA ILE A 12 -10.26 -7.96 0.66
C ILE A 12 -10.48 -7.97 -0.85
N GLY A 13 -9.44 -7.76 -1.66
CA GLY A 13 -9.53 -7.88 -3.10
C GLY A 13 -8.43 -7.18 -3.87
N ALA A 14 -8.63 -7.04 -5.19
CA ALA A 14 -7.72 -6.30 -6.05
C ALA A 14 -7.87 -4.79 -5.81
N PHE A 15 -6.79 -4.05 -5.91
CA PHE A 15 -6.77 -2.61 -5.67
C PHE A 15 -5.75 -1.88 -6.54
N THR A 16 -5.94 -0.58 -6.67
CA THR A 16 -4.92 0.36 -7.16
C THR A 16 -4.47 1.28 -6.03
N ILE A 17 -3.26 1.82 -6.16
CA ILE A 17 -2.69 2.85 -5.30
C ILE A 17 -2.36 4.05 -6.17
N ASP A 18 -2.69 5.25 -5.68
CA ASP A 18 -2.19 6.53 -6.21
C ASP A 18 -1.83 7.43 -5.02
N GLY A 19 -0.75 8.20 -5.16
CA GLY A 19 -0.25 9.00 -4.05
C GLY A 19 0.94 9.87 -4.37
N ILE A 20 1.41 10.54 -3.31
CA ILE A 20 2.48 11.53 -3.38
C ILE A 20 3.48 11.30 -2.24
N PHE A 21 4.76 11.27 -2.61
CA PHE A 21 5.88 11.37 -1.68
C PHE A 21 6.48 12.77 -1.69
N CYS A 22 6.62 13.38 -0.52
CA CYS A 22 7.31 14.65 -0.33
C CYS A 22 8.67 14.43 0.33
N ARG A 23 9.76 14.55 -0.44
CA ARG A 23 11.14 14.41 0.07
C ARG A 23 11.51 15.44 1.15
N GLN A 24 10.94 16.64 1.11
CA GLN A 24 11.25 17.70 2.10
C GLN A 24 10.69 17.37 3.47
N THR A 25 9.45 16.87 3.51
CA THR A 25 8.77 16.54 4.78
C THR A 25 8.83 15.06 5.12
N GLN A 26 9.43 14.26 4.24
CA GLN A 26 9.53 12.80 4.37
C GLN A 26 8.16 12.12 4.56
N LYS A 27 7.10 12.74 4.02
CA LYS A 27 5.71 12.27 4.12
C LYS A 27 5.29 11.55 2.86
N LEU A 28 4.62 10.42 3.04
CA LEU A 28 3.99 9.63 1.99
C LEU A 28 2.47 9.59 2.24
N ALA A 29 1.70 10.06 1.26
CA ALA A 29 0.25 9.99 1.28
C ALA A 29 -0.22 9.12 0.12
N LEU A 30 -0.93 8.04 0.42
CA LEU A 30 -1.44 7.09 -0.56
C LEU A 30 -2.97 6.99 -0.43
N THR A 31 -3.62 6.77 -1.57
CA THR A 31 -5.02 6.37 -1.68
C THR A 31 -5.05 5.00 -2.31
N LYS A 32 -5.46 4.00 -1.53
CA LYS A 32 -5.74 2.66 -2.03
C LYS A 32 -7.22 2.57 -2.38
N ILE A 33 -7.54 2.08 -3.58
CA ILE A 33 -8.91 1.96 -4.08
C ILE A 33 -9.16 0.51 -4.45
N TYR A 34 -10.08 -0.16 -3.76
CA TYR A 34 -10.46 -1.53 -4.11
C TYR A 34 -11.31 -1.56 -5.40
N LYS A 35 -11.04 -2.53 -6.26
CA LYS A 35 -11.82 -2.84 -7.46
C LYS A 35 -13.03 -3.67 -7.04
N GLN A 36 -14.23 -3.11 -7.18
CA GLN A 36 -15.47 -3.80 -6.82
C GLN A 36 -15.62 -5.13 -7.60
N GLY A 37 -16.17 -6.15 -6.95
CA GLY A 37 -16.36 -7.48 -7.56
C GLY A 37 -15.12 -8.38 -7.54
N THR A 38 -14.10 -8.04 -6.74
CA THR A 38 -12.91 -8.88 -6.53
C THR A 38 -12.79 -9.26 -5.05
N GLY A 39 -12.15 -10.40 -4.77
CA GLY A 39 -11.92 -10.85 -3.39
C GLY A 39 -13.19 -11.06 -2.56
N ASN A 40 -13.17 -10.65 -1.30
CA ASN A 40 -14.26 -10.87 -0.36
C ASN A 40 -15.40 -9.86 -0.55
N MET A 41 -16.53 -10.30 -1.12
CA MET A 41 -17.71 -9.47 -1.37
C MET A 41 -18.37 -8.90 -0.11
N ALA A 42 -18.16 -9.50 1.06
CA ALA A 42 -18.71 -8.99 2.32
C ALA A 42 -17.95 -7.76 2.86
N GLU A 43 -16.76 -7.49 2.34
CA GLU A 43 -15.85 -6.43 2.79
C GLU A 43 -15.47 -5.46 1.66
N ASN A 44 -15.33 -5.97 0.43
CA ASN A 44 -14.98 -5.20 -0.75
C ASN A 44 -16.19 -4.49 -1.37
N PHE A 45 -16.45 -3.29 -0.84
CA PHE A 45 -17.44 -2.36 -1.37
C PHE A 45 -16.87 -1.36 -2.41
N GLY A 46 -15.71 -1.64 -3.01
CA GLY A 46 -15.04 -0.70 -3.91
C GLY A 46 -14.58 0.59 -3.22
N HIS A 47 -14.31 0.53 -1.92
CA HIS A 47 -14.07 1.68 -1.09
C HIS A 47 -12.61 2.17 -1.15
N LYS A 48 -12.39 3.37 -0.62
CA LYS A 48 -11.07 3.99 -0.55
C LYS A 48 -10.48 3.88 0.85
N VAL A 49 -9.20 3.58 0.91
CA VAL A 49 -8.38 3.62 2.13
C VAL A 49 -7.33 4.71 1.96
N THR A 50 -7.30 5.66 2.88
CA THR A 50 -6.25 6.69 2.93
C THR A 50 -5.13 6.21 3.82
N ILE A 51 -3.89 6.23 3.34
CA ILE A 51 -2.72 5.83 4.11
C ILE A 51 -1.78 7.02 4.22
N LYS A 52 -1.42 7.41 5.44
CA LYS A 52 -0.52 8.54 5.71
C LYS A 52 0.66 8.04 6.53
N LEU A 53 1.85 8.15 5.94
CA LEU A 53 3.09 7.63 6.52
C LEU A 53 4.17 8.70 6.53
N ILE A 54 5.11 8.54 7.45
CA ILE A 54 6.32 9.33 7.58
C ILE A 54 7.51 8.37 7.52
N TRP A 55 8.57 8.74 6.80
CA TRP A 55 9.80 7.98 6.79
C TRP A 55 10.48 8.08 8.16
N ASN A 56 10.74 6.93 8.77
CA ASN A 56 11.57 6.79 9.95
C ASN A 56 12.95 6.29 9.51
N SER A 57 13.94 7.18 9.50
CA SER A 57 15.32 6.88 9.07
C SER A 57 16.06 5.93 10.00
N ASN A 58 15.68 5.87 11.28
CA ASN A 58 16.35 5.01 12.26
C ASN A 58 15.97 3.54 12.04
N LEU A 59 14.71 3.31 11.62
CA LEU A 59 14.16 1.98 11.40
C LEU A 59 14.09 1.59 9.92
N ASN A 60 14.47 2.51 9.02
CA ASN A 60 14.35 2.37 7.57
C ASN A 60 12.95 1.90 7.11
N VAL A 61 11.91 2.51 7.69
CA VAL A 61 10.50 2.14 7.45
C VAL A 61 9.64 3.39 7.26
N PHE A 62 8.61 3.29 6.42
CA PHE A 62 7.51 4.25 6.45
C PHE A 62 6.49 3.81 7.50
N GLU A 63 6.22 4.65 8.51
CA GLU A 63 5.25 4.35 9.56
C GLU A 63 4.16 5.41 9.66
N GLY A 64 2.97 4.99 10.07
CA GLY A 64 1.85 5.89 10.30
C GLY A 64 0.54 5.13 10.45
N LYS A 65 -0.51 5.62 9.81
CA LYS A 65 -1.85 5.05 9.91
C LYS A 65 -2.53 4.92 8.56
N TRP A 66 -3.38 3.91 8.46
CA TRP A 66 -4.43 3.86 7.45
C TRP A 66 -5.75 4.34 8.06
N PHE A 67 -6.62 4.88 7.22
CA PHE A 67 -7.94 5.39 7.57
C PHE A 67 -8.95 4.90 6.53
N ILE A 68 -10.08 4.42 7.00
CA ILE A 68 -11.24 4.10 6.18
C ILE A 68 -12.46 4.87 6.65
N HIS A 69 -13.20 5.40 5.69
CA HIS A 69 -14.43 6.11 5.95
C HIS A 69 -15.45 5.76 4.87
N THR A 70 -16.34 4.82 5.19
CA THR A 70 -17.47 4.45 4.34
C THR A 70 -18.78 4.71 5.08
N LYS A 71 -19.91 4.57 4.38
CA LYS A 71 -21.23 4.62 5.04
C LYS A 71 -21.45 3.47 6.03
N LYS A 72 -20.81 2.31 5.82
CA LYS A 72 -21.03 1.08 6.59
C LYS A 72 -20.08 0.94 7.78
N TYR A 73 -18.85 1.46 7.65
CA TYR A 73 -17.85 1.36 8.71
C TYR A 73 -16.79 2.45 8.59
N ARG A 74 -16.19 2.76 9.73
CA ARG A 74 -15.09 3.70 9.92
C ARG A 74 -14.02 3.03 10.77
N GLY A 75 -12.77 3.25 10.43
CA GLY A 75 -11.66 2.63 11.13
C GLY A 75 -10.33 3.30 10.83
N GLU A 76 -9.38 3.09 11.72
CA GLU A 76 -7.99 3.45 11.53
C GLU A 76 -7.13 2.48 12.32
N ALA A 77 -5.94 2.16 11.80
CA ALA A 77 -4.94 1.44 12.58
C ALA A 77 -3.54 1.79 12.11
N LYS A 78 -2.55 1.36 12.91
CA LYS A 78 -1.13 1.51 12.57
C LYS A 78 -0.83 0.80 11.24
N PHE A 79 0.04 1.41 10.43
CA PHE A 79 0.51 0.84 9.18
C PHE A 79 2.01 1.08 9.03
N GLU A 80 2.72 0.07 8.51
CA GLU A 80 4.15 0.12 8.24
C GLU A 80 4.43 -0.39 6.82
N LEU A 81 5.24 0.36 6.07
CA LEU A 81 5.71 -0.02 4.74
C LEU A 81 7.22 -0.23 4.79
N LYS A 82 7.62 -1.50 4.65
CA LYS A 82 9.01 -1.95 4.65
C LYS A 82 9.41 -2.35 3.25
N TYR A 83 10.55 -1.86 2.80
CA TYR A 83 11.14 -2.30 1.54
C TYR A 83 11.92 -3.59 1.80
N HIS A 84 11.45 -4.71 1.25
CA HIS A 84 12.19 -5.97 1.23
C HIS A 84 12.84 -6.13 -0.15
N GLN A 85 14.17 -6.02 -0.22
CA GLN A 85 14.90 -6.47 -1.40
C GLN A 85 14.86 -7.99 -1.45
N THR A 86 14.13 -8.55 -2.39
CA THR A 86 14.28 -9.97 -2.74
C THR A 86 15.44 -10.06 -3.72
N THR A 87 16.57 -10.63 -3.28
CA THR A 87 17.69 -10.93 -4.18
C THR A 87 17.28 -12.13 -5.03
N GLU A 88 16.76 -11.89 -6.23
CA GLU A 88 16.59 -12.96 -7.23
C GLU A 88 17.96 -13.42 -7.69
N ASN A 89 18.48 -14.49 -7.07
CA ASN A 89 19.60 -15.24 -7.63
C ASN A 89 19.15 -15.83 -8.97
N SER A 90 19.52 -15.16 -10.05
CA SER A 90 19.40 -15.65 -11.41
C SER A 90 20.34 -16.85 -11.60
N SER A 91 19.95 -18.01 -11.11
CA SER A 91 20.59 -19.28 -11.46
C SER A 91 20.33 -19.54 -12.94
N LYS A 92 21.30 -19.17 -13.77
CA LYS A 92 21.41 -19.59 -15.16
C LYS A 92 21.20 -21.10 -15.24
N MET A 93 20.05 -21.54 -15.78
CA MET A 93 19.90 -22.93 -16.23
C MET A 93 20.97 -23.18 -17.29
N THR A 94 21.95 -24.00 -16.92
CA THR A 94 22.91 -24.54 -17.89
C THR A 94 22.18 -25.69 -18.56
N LYS A 95 21.93 -25.57 -19.87
CA LYS A 95 21.46 -26.68 -20.71
C LYS A 95 22.54 -27.76 -20.71
N TYR A 96 22.16 -28.99 -20.41
CA TYR A 96 22.78 -30.20 -20.95
C TYR A 96 21.67 -31.12 -21.44
#